data_AF-A0A967R925-F1
#
_entry.id   AF-A0A967R925-F1
#
_cell.length_a   1.000
_cell.length_b   1.000
_cell.length_c   1.000
_cell.angle_alpha   90.00
_cell.angle_beta   90.00
_cell.angle_gamma   90.00
#
_symmetry.space_group_name_H-M   'P 1'
#
loop_
_entity.id
_entity.type
_entity.pdbx_description
1 polymer ?
#
loop_
_entity_poly.entity_id
_entity_poly.type
_entity_poly.pdbx_seq_one_letter_code
_entity_poly.pdbx_strand_id
1 'polypeptide(L)'
;MPDSIPIPRGAAIGSTLVDRVNNRTEMSLQVRMGFEELVQFYSVELVGAGYIVQESSGSAASWKILFVDGDLQGDIVFVPAGGGLSRAVIGVNRS
;
A
#
# COMPACT_ATOMS: atom_id res chain seq x y z
N MET A 1 2.36 -6.61 10.08
CA MET A 1 1.36 -6.03 9.16
C MET A 1 -0.01 -6.51 9.61
N PRO A 2 -1.07 -5.68 9.62
CA PRO A 2 -2.43 -6.13 9.90
C PRO A 2 -2.92 -7.10 8.81
N ASP A 3 -3.63 -8.15 9.21
CA ASP A 3 -4.20 -9.15 8.30
C ASP A 3 -5.32 -8.57 7.41
N SER A 4 -5.89 -7.44 7.81
CA SER A 4 -6.93 -6.70 7.08
C SER A 4 -6.40 -5.86 5.91
N ILE A 5 -5.07 -5.68 5.78
CA ILE A 5 -4.51 -4.96 4.63
C ILE A 5 -4.73 -5.79 3.36
N PRO A 6 -5.43 -5.24 2.34
CA PRO A 6 -5.72 -5.99 1.13
C PRO A 6 -4.45 -6.27 0.33
N ILE A 7 -4.30 -7.53 -0.09
CA ILE A 7 -3.17 -7.99 -0.91
C ILE A 7 -3.70 -8.44 -2.27
N PRO A 8 -3.29 -7.80 -3.39
CA PRO A 8 -3.68 -8.22 -4.72
C PRO A 8 -3.33 -9.69 -4.98
N ARG A 9 -4.23 -10.42 -5.65
CA ARG A 9 -3.93 -11.79 -6.08
C ARG A 9 -2.70 -11.81 -6.98
N GLY A 10 -1.76 -12.70 -6.70
CA GLY A 10 -0.53 -12.82 -7.47
C GLY A 10 0.53 -11.77 -7.15
N ALA A 11 0.35 -10.98 -6.08
CA ALA A 11 1.41 -10.17 -5.52
C ALA A 11 2.55 -11.05 -4.99
N ALA A 12 3.78 -10.71 -5.35
CA ALA A 12 4.99 -11.24 -4.73
C ALA A 12 5.46 -10.29 -3.64
N ILE A 13 5.67 -10.81 -2.43
CA ILE A 13 6.26 -10.03 -1.34
C ILE A 13 7.77 -9.95 -1.61
N GLY A 14 8.27 -8.74 -1.84
CA GLY A 14 9.68 -8.49 -2.08
C GLY A 14 10.48 -8.38 -0.79
N SER A 15 10.00 -7.58 0.16
CA SER A 15 10.68 -7.36 1.45
C SER A 15 9.70 -6.97 2.54
N THR A 16 10.12 -7.19 3.79
CA THR A 16 9.42 -6.72 4.99
C THR A 16 10.44 -6.11 5.93
N LEU A 17 10.16 -4.90 6.42
CA LEU A 17 10.98 -4.20 7.41
C LEU A 17 10.13 -3.92 8.65
N VAL A 18 10.70 -4.20 9.82
CA VAL A 18 10.07 -3.93 11.11
C VAL A 18 10.99 -3.04 11.90
N ASP A 19 10.63 -1.77 11.99
CA ASP A 19 11.32 -0.77 12.80
C ASP A 19 10.58 -0.61 14.14
N ARG A 20 11.17 -1.21 15.19
CA ARG A 20 10.62 -1.14 16.55
C ARG A 20 10.90 0.18 17.26
N VAL A 21 11.84 0.99 16.77
CA VAL A 21 12.16 2.29 17.37
C VAL A 21 11.07 3.30 16.96
N ASN A 22 10.62 3.24 15.71
CA ASN A 22 9.61 4.13 15.16
C ASN A 22 8.20 3.51 15.09
N ASN A 23 8.00 2.32 15.68
CA ASN A 23 6.75 1.55 15.61
C ASN A 23 6.20 1.36 14.17
N ARG A 24 7.10 1.25 13.19
CA ARG A 24 6.78 1.21 11.76
C ARG A 24 7.01 -0.20 11.22
N THR A 25 6.03 -0.72 10.49
CA THR A 25 6.19 -1.92 9.68
C THR A 25 5.99 -1.56 8.22
N GLU A 26 6.93 -1.98 7.37
CA GLU A 26 6.82 -1.82 5.92
C GLU A 26 6.81 -3.17 5.21
N MET A 27 6.06 -3.24 4.12
CA MET A 27 6.03 -4.37 3.21
C MET A 27 6.09 -3.87 1.77
N SER A 28 7.02 -4.41 0.99
CA SER A 28 7.08 -4.15 -0.44
C SER A 28 6.44 -5.30 -1.20
N LEU A 29 5.50 -4.97 -2.09
CA LEU A 29 4.83 -5.88 -3.00
C LEU A 29 5.21 -5.54 -4.44
N GLN A 30 5.44 -6.57 -5.25
CA GLN A 30 5.47 -6.46 -6.70
C GLN A 30 4.29 -7.22 -7.28
N VAL A 31 3.53 -6.58 -8.16
CA VAL A 31 2.25 -7.09 -8.64
C VAL A 31 2.22 -7.04 -10.17
N ARG A 32 1.71 -8.09 -10.81
CA ARG A 32 1.40 -8.12 -12.24
C ARG A 32 0.06 -7.46 -12.50
N MET A 33 0.06 -6.14 -12.39
CA MET A 33 -1.11 -5.27 -12.48
C MET A 33 -0.65 -3.92 -13.02
N GLY A 34 -1.47 -3.28 -13.85
CA GLY A 34 -1.19 -1.93 -14.34
C GLY A 34 -1.04 -0.94 -13.18
N PHE A 35 -0.27 0.14 -13.37
CA PHE A 35 -0.02 1.11 -12.31
C PHE A 35 -1.32 1.76 -11.81
N GLU A 36 -2.12 2.30 -12.73
CA GLU A 36 -3.43 2.90 -12.40
C GLU A 36 -4.42 1.88 -11.82
N GLU A 37 -4.39 0.65 -12.35
CA GLU A 37 -5.20 -0.45 -11.86
C GLU A 37 -4.85 -0.81 -10.40
N LEU A 38 -3.57 -0.82 -10.04
CA LEU A 38 -3.11 -1.07 -8.68
C LEU A 38 -3.50 0.05 -7.71
N VAL A 39 -3.40 1.31 -8.15
CA VAL A 39 -3.87 2.47 -7.36
C VAL A 39 -5.39 2.37 -7.13
N GLN A 40 -6.15 2.01 -8.17
CA GLN A 40 -7.59 1.86 -8.08
C GLN A 40 -7.98 0.68 -7.16
N PHE A 41 -7.27 -0.45 -7.26
CA PHE A 41 -7.45 -1.60 -6.36
C PHE A 41 -7.35 -1.16 -4.90
N TYR A 42 -6.27 -0.49 -4.51
CA TYR A 42 -6.12 -0.06 -3.11
C TYR A 42 -7.11 1.02 -2.71
N SER A 43 -7.50 1.92 -3.61
CA SER A 43 -8.51 2.95 -3.33
C SER A 43 -9.87 2.34 -2.97
N VAL A 44 -10.22 1.19 -3.55
CA VAL A 44 -11.49 0.48 -3.27
C VAL A 44 -11.35 -0.47 -2.10
N GLU A 45 -10.35 -1.33 -2.12
CA GLU A 45 -10.22 -2.43 -1.16
C GLU A 45 -9.86 -1.96 0.24
N LEU A 46 -9.14 -0.82 0.39
CA LEU A 46 -8.91 -0.22 1.71
C LEU A 46 -10.24 0.20 2.34
N VAL A 47 -11.11 0.87 1.58
CA VAL A 47 -12.44 1.27 2.07
C VAL A 47 -13.30 0.05 2.37
N GLY A 48 -13.26 -0.97 1.49
CA GLY A 48 -13.96 -2.25 1.71
C GLY A 48 -13.50 -2.99 2.96
N ALA A 49 -12.23 -2.86 3.34
CA ALA A 49 -11.65 -3.43 4.56
C ALA A 49 -11.87 -2.57 5.81
N GLY A 50 -12.53 -1.42 5.71
CA GLY A 50 -12.88 -0.54 6.84
C GLY A 50 -11.92 0.62 7.08
N TYR A 51 -10.90 0.81 6.23
CA TYR A 51 -9.99 1.95 6.34
C TYR A 51 -10.61 3.24 5.78
N ILE A 52 -10.23 4.38 6.37
CA ILE A 52 -10.57 5.70 5.85
C ILE A 52 -9.39 6.21 5.02
N VAL A 53 -9.59 6.43 3.73
CA VAL A 53 -8.60 7.07 2.85
C VAL A 53 -8.61 8.59 3.10
N GLN A 54 -7.49 9.11 3.61
CA GLN A 54 -7.31 10.53 3.92
C GLN A 54 -6.76 11.32 2.72
N GLU A 55 -5.89 10.69 1.95
CA GLU A 55 -5.27 11.29 0.77
C GLU A 55 -5.09 10.22 -0.30
N SER A 56 -5.32 10.59 -1.56
CA SER A 56 -4.94 9.80 -2.73
C SER A 56 -4.48 10.78 -3.80
N SER A 57 -3.17 10.89 -3.98
CA SER A 57 -2.57 11.94 -4.79
C SER A 57 -1.27 11.47 -5.45
N GLY A 58 -0.91 12.08 -6.56
CA GLY A 58 0.34 11.80 -7.24
C GLY A 58 0.29 12.09 -8.73
N SER A 59 1.10 11.32 -9.47
CA SER A 59 1.27 11.39 -10.92
C SER A 59 1.37 9.98 -11.50
N ALA A 60 1.45 9.89 -12.83
CA ALA A 60 1.68 8.62 -13.53
C ALA A 60 3.04 7.95 -13.20
N ALA A 61 3.98 8.68 -12.58
CA ALA A 61 5.30 8.14 -12.21
C ALA A 61 5.36 7.66 -10.75
N SER A 62 4.49 8.18 -9.89
CA SER A 62 4.44 7.84 -8.47
C SER A 62 3.12 8.32 -7.88
N TRP A 63 2.48 7.46 -7.10
CA TRP A 63 1.22 7.75 -6.43
C TRP A 63 1.33 7.42 -4.95
N LYS A 64 0.58 8.14 -4.12
CA LYS A 64 0.52 7.91 -2.68
C LYS A 64 -0.93 7.82 -2.22
N ILE A 65 -1.22 6.86 -1.35
CA ILE A 65 -2.45 6.79 -0.57
C ILE A 65 -2.10 6.90 0.91
N LEU A 66 -2.77 7.78 1.63
CA LEU A 66 -2.77 7.83 3.10
C LEU A 66 -4.09 7.27 3.62
N PHE A 67 -4.03 6.41 4.63
CA PHE A 67 -5.21 5.79 5.21
C PHE A 67 -5.09 5.61 6.73
N VAL A 68 -6.23 5.50 7.40
CA VAL A 68 -6.31 5.29 8.85
C VAL A 68 -7.37 4.26 9.23
N ASP A 69 -7.17 3.59 10.36
CA ASP A 69 -8.16 2.76 11.06
C ASP A 69 -7.90 2.83 12.57
N GLY A 70 -8.77 3.54 13.29
CA GLY A 70 -8.54 3.89 14.70
C GLY A 70 -7.20 4.60 14.90
N ASP A 71 -6.32 4.00 15.70
CA ASP A 71 -4.98 4.49 16.01
C ASP A 71 -3.91 4.06 14.99
N LEU A 72 -4.28 3.28 13.97
CA LEU A 72 -3.38 2.89 12.89
C LEU A 72 -3.33 3.99 11.82
N GLN A 73 -2.12 4.43 11.51
CA GLN A 73 -1.84 5.31 10.36
C GLN A 73 -1.01 4.57 9.34
N GLY A 74 -1.43 4.61 8.07
CA GLY A 74 -0.75 3.92 6.99
C GLY A 74 -0.54 4.79 5.76
N ASP A 75 0.49 4.43 5.01
CA ASP A 75 0.80 5.00 3.71
C ASP A 75 1.09 3.89 2.70
N ILE A 76 0.67 4.08 1.45
CA ILE A 76 1.09 3.23 0.34
C ILE A 76 1.70 4.11 -0.72
N VAL A 77 2.93 3.80 -1.11
CA VAL A 77 3.63 4.43 -2.22
C VAL A 77 3.68 3.47 -3.39
N PHE A 78 3.19 3.92 -4.54
CA PHE A 78 3.14 3.16 -5.78
C PHE A 78 4.18 3.68 -6.76
N VAL A 79 4.88 2.77 -7.44
CA VAL A 79 5.73 3.12 -8.59
C VAL A 79 5.57 2.10 -9.72
N PRO A 80 5.64 2.53 -11.01
CA PRO A 80 5.75 1.60 -12.12
C PRO A 80 7.03 0.76 -12.02
N ALA A 81 6.94 -0.54 -12.30
CA ALA A 81 8.10 -1.45 -12.32
C ALA A 81 8.46 -1.95 -13.74
N GLY A 82 7.74 -1.48 -14.77
CA GLY A 82 7.93 -1.87 -16.16
C GLY A 82 7.33 -3.24 -16.50
N GLY A 83 7.14 -3.53 -17.80
CA GLY A 83 6.67 -4.85 -18.26
C GLY A 83 5.30 -5.28 -17.74
N GLY A 84 4.40 -4.32 -17.46
CA GLY A 84 3.08 -4.58 -16.85
C GLY A 84 3.14 -4.93 -15.36
N LEU A 85 4.27 -4.65 -14.70
CA LEU A 85 4.46 -4.79 -13.27
C LEU A 85 4.37 -3.42 -12.59
N SER A 86 3.87 -3.44 -11.37
CA SER A 86 3.84 -2.28 -10.47
C SER A 86 4.35 -2.69 -9.10
N ARG A 87 4.89 -1.72 -8.37
CA ARG A 87 5.34 -1.91 -7.00
C ARG A 87 4.50 -1.08 -6.04
N ALA A 88 4.11 -1.67 -4.93
CA ALA A 88 3.53 -0.97 -3.79
C ALA A 88 4.45 -1.14 -2.58
N VAL A 89 4.73 -0.07 -1.87
CA VAL A 89 5.37 -0.10 -0.54
C VAL A 89 4.34 0.36 0.45
N ILE A 90 3.95 -0.53 1.35
CA ILE A 90 2.91 -0.31 2.35
C ILE A 90 3.61 -0.11 3.68
N GLY A 91 3.47 1.09 4.26
CA GLY A 91 3.91 1.42 5.61
C GLY A 91 2.72 1.52 6.55
N VAL A 92 2.88 0.99 7.77
CA VAL A 92 1.91 1.19 8.86
C VAL A 92 2.63 1.52 10.16
N ASN A 93 2.08 2.48 10.88
CA ASN A 93 2.47 2.87 12.23
C ASN A 93 1.29 2.61 13.17
N ARG A 94 1.59 2.09 14.36
CA ARG A 94 0.63 2.10 15.48
C ARG A 94 1.18 3.07 16.53
N SER A 95 0.39 4.09 16.85
CA SER A 95 0.67 4.99 17.99
C SER A 95 0.55 4.26 19.31
#